data_AF-A0AAJ0HVE6-F1
#
_entry.id   AF-A0AAJ0HVE6-F1
#
_cell.length_a   1.000
_cell.length_b   1.000
_cell.length_c   1.000
_cell.angle_alpha   90.00
_cell.angle_beta   90.00
_cell.angle_gamma   90.00
#
_symmetry.space_group_name_H-M   'P 1'
#
loop_
_entity.id
_entity.type
_entity.pdbx_description
1 polymer ?
#
loop_
_entity_poly.entity_id
_entity_poly.type
_entity_poly.pdbx_seq_one_letter_code
_entity_poly.pdbx_strand_id
1 'polypeptide(L)'
;MATIAPTLQSRRRPPKPVLELVSRDDICFRHPAYTNHSLFLTLSRVDSAASIPTYGVHHRTALLACQIIAGNAFTNSYLSLDKAGQQQVQVPLDSVLTEDEYYFIVEGFALYPIVPSFQDWEFPHGRIPDWWHSVNASPIVTMDCGITNAGYAVEEAHLVPKEERAWYRENEMERYGVGLPDIDNKANLLPLRKDIHYSFDTRWFVIVPKMVTTDSSLQASPQYVTHIISQSAAELWPTYHTTIVESIHPRSQAYLFARFAWAILFRVKLFVIAGEPRHVIRVARTPAGTKKYKTEHCSGAELENAYGGGGSKAATPLYTRKRRSAQASTATDQDGFSESSGDSDTNMSNMDVRGTAGDWIEWGRNRRQESSDETAPDVVPPQQLSEETAPATKVHLEPALEVELRTVLREVIPQQRETFED
;
A
#
# COMPACT_ATOMS: atom_id res chain seq x y z
N MET A 1 -61.89 -24.04 -11.14
CA MET A 1 -60.65 -24.06 -11.94
C MET A 1 -59.57 -24.70 -11.08
N ALA A 2 -58.74 -25.60 -11.62
CA ALA A 2 -57.66 -26.23 -10.87
C ALA A 2 -56.36 -25.44 -11.09
N THR A 3 -55.75 -24.95 -10.02
CA THR A 3 -54.48 -24.21 -10.08
C THR A 3 -53.34 -25.18 -10.33
N ILE A 4 -52.74 -25.13 -11.52
CA ILE A 4 -51.55 -25.93 -11.84
C ILE A 4 -50.36 -25.35 -11.07
N ALA A 5 -49.79 -26.13 -10.16
CA ALA A 5 -48.60 -25.72 -9.41
C ALA A 5 -47.39 -25.60 -10.37
N PRO A 6 -46.55 -24.55 -10.26
CA PRO A 6 -45.42 -24.36 -11.16
C PRO A 6 -44.39 -25.48 -10.99
N THR A 7 -44.00 -26.11 -12.10
CA THR A 7 -43.04 -27.22 -12.09
C THR A 7 -41.66 -26.73 -11.68
N LEU A 8 -41.17 -27.19 -10.53
CA LEU A 8 -39.82 -26.87 -10.04
C LEU A 8 -38.77 -27.42 -11.01
N GLN A 9 -38.18 -26.54 -11.82
CA GLN A 9 -37.03 -26.90 -12.65
C GLN A 9 -35.86 -27.33 -11.75
N SER A 10 -35.37 -28.55 -11.95
CA SER A 10 -34.12 -29.02 -11.34
C SER A 10 -32.93 -28.29 -11.95
N ARG A 11 -32.73 -27.03 -11.57
CA ARG A 11 -31.55 -26.23 -11.89
C ARG A 11 -30.35 -26.83 -11.17
N ARG A 12 -29.70 -27.81 -11.80
CA ARG A 12 -28.35 -28.25 -11.42
C ARG A 12 -27.47 -27.01 -11.33
N ARG A 13 -26.73 -26.88 -10.23
CA ARG A 13 -25.72 -25.81 -10.08
C ARG A 13 -24.76 -25.89 -11.27
N PRO A 14 -24.37 -24.77 -11.91
CA PRO A 14 -23.33 -24.80 -12.93
C PRO A 14 -22.06 -25.45 -12.38
N PRO A 15 -21.26 -26.13 -13.21
CA PRO A 15 -19.97 -26.66 -12.78
C PRO A 15 -19.08 -25.53 -12.26
N LYS A 16 -18.19 -25.83 -11.32
CA LYS A 16 -17.17 -24.86 -10.91
C LYS A 16 -16.28 -24.54 -12.12
N PRO A 17 -15.94 -23.26 -12.38
CA PRO A 17 -14.98 -22.91 -13.41
C PRO A 17 -13.59 -23.44 -13.06
N VAL A 18 -12.75 -23.64 -14.08
CA VAL A 18 -11.31 -23.87 -13.88
C VAL A 18 -10.66 -22.53 -13.57
N LEU A 19 -10.00 -22.43 -12.41
CA LEU A 19 -9.41 -21.18 -11.93
C LEU A 19 -7.98 -21.03 -12.46
N GLU A 20 -7.85 -20.74 -13.76
CA GLU A 20 -6.56 -20.70 -14.47
C GLU A 20 -5.50 -19.82 -13.78
N LEU A 21 -5.90 -18.67 -13.21
CA LEU A 21 -4.99 -17.78 -12.49
C LEU A 21 -4.33 -18.42 -11.25
N VAL A 22 -4.96 -19.43 -10.64
CA VAL A 22 -4.41 -20.19 -9.49
C VAL A 22 -3.35 -21.23 -9.94
N SER A 23 -3.27 -21.51 -11.24
CA SER A 23 -2.23 -22.38 -11.84
C SER A 23 -1.04 -21.61 -12.42
N ARG A 24 -0.94 -20.30 -12.16
CA ARG A 24 0.17 -19.44 -12.60
C ARG A 24 0.94 -18.95 -11.38
N ASP A 25 2.27 -18.99 -11.45
CA ASP A 25 3.12 -18.35 -10.45
C ASP A 25 3.02 -16.80 -10.56
N ASP A 26 3.19 -16.12 -9.43
CA ASP A 26 3.27 -14.64 -9.39
C ASP A 26 4.67 -14.17 -9.83
N ILE A 27 4.76 -13.01 -10.49
CA ILE A 27 6.06 -12.38 -10.78
C ILE A 27 6.65 -11.82 -9.49
N CYS A 28 7.92 -12.16 -9.22
CA CYS A 28 8.67 -11.74 -8.05
C CYS A 28 9.47 -10.46 -8.31
N PHE A 29 9.13 -9.37 -7.60
CA PHE A 29 9.93 -8.15 -7.57
C PHE A 29 10.84 -8.17 -6.34
N ARG A 30 12.12 -7.83 -6.53
CA ARG A 30 13.17 -7.89 -5.53
C ARG A 30 13.83 -6.54 -5.27
N HIS A 31 14.40 -6.42 -4.07
CA HIS A 31 15.24 -5.30 -3.66
C HIS A 31 16.73 -5.73 -3.71
N PRO A 32 17.63 -4.98 -4.38
CA PRO A 32 19.01 -5.39 -4.66
C PRO A 32 19.91 -5.61 -3.43
N ALA A 33 19.77 -4.86 -2.34
CA ALA A 33 20.56 -5.09 -1.12
C ALA A 33 20.31 -6.42 -0.37
N TYR A 34 19.13 -7.04 -0.48
CA TYR A 34 18.72 -8.13 0.42
C TYR A 34 18.93 -9.53 -0.18
N THR A 35 18.66 -10.57 0.61
CA THR A 35 18.77 -11.97 0.19
C THR A 35 17.66 -12.32 -0.83
N ASN A 36 17.93 -13.30 -1.70
CA ASN A 36 16.95 -13.74 -2.70
C ASN A 36 15.77 -14.52 -2.10
N HIS A 37 15.82 -14.84 -0.80
CA HIS A 37 14.67 -15.38 -0.04
C HIS A 37 13.73 -14.29 0.47
N SER A 38 14.16 -13.02 0.42
CA SER A 38 13.34 -11.87 0.81
C SER A 38 12.44 -11.42 -0.35
N LEU A 39 11.13 -11.54 -0.14
CA LEU A 39 10.10 -11.31 -1.16
C LEU A 39 9.55 -9.88 -1.05
N PHE A 40 10.08 -8.96 -1.85
CA PHE A 40 9.78 -7.51 -1.73
C PHE A 40 8.38 -7.14 -2.23
N LEU A 41 7.94 -7.69 -3.37
CA LEU A 41 6.55 -7.63 -3.84
C LEU A 41 6.28 -8.81 -4.79
N THR A 42 5.04 -9.34 -4.77
CA THR A 42 4.53 -10.22 -5.83
C THR A 42 3.24 -9.67 -6.46
N LEU A 43 3.13 -9.87 -7.78
CA LEU A 43 1.95 -9.54 -8.58
C LEU A 43 1.63 -10.72 -9.51
N SER A 44 0.36 -11.15 -9.52
CA SER A 44 -0.09 -12.31 -10.30
C SER A 44 -0.05 -12.06 -11.81
N ARG A 45 0.23 -13.11 -12.60
CA ARG A 45 0.26 -13.07 -14.07
C ARG A 45 -1.16 -12.93 -14.65
N VAL A 46 -1.60 -11.69 -14.86
CA VAL A 46 -2.99 -11.32 -15.21
C VAL A 46 -3.14 -10.65 -16.58
N ASP A 47 -2.09 -10.01 -17.10
CA ASP A 47 -2.09 -9.33 -18.39
C ASP A 47 -1.60 -10.27 -19.49
N SER A 48 -2.29 -10.31 -20.65
CA SER A 48 -1.83 -11.08 -21.80
C SER A 48 -0.69 -10.36 -22.50
N ALA A 49 0.43 -11.04 -22.73
CA ALA A 49 1.41 -10.59 -23.71
C ALA A 49 0.85 -10.78 -25.14
N ALA A 50 1.52 -10.20 -26.14
CA ALA A 50 1.13 -10.33 -27.55
C ALA A 50 1.29 -11.76 -28.11
N SER A 51 2.15 -12.58 -27.48
CA SER A 51 2.30 -14.01 -27.76
C SER A 51 1.37 -14.84 -26.85
N ILE A 52 0.27 -15.35 -27.40
CA ILE A 52 -0.57 -16.33 -26.71
C ILE A 52 0.24 -17.63 -26.52
N PRO A 53 0.26 -18.29 -25.34
CA PRO A 53 -0.53 -18.02 -24.13
C PRO A 53 0.30 -17.41 -22.97
N THR A 54 1.24 -16.51 -23.25
CA THR A 54 2.11 -15.91 -22.23
C THR A 54 1.38 -14.83 -21.44
N TYR A 55 1.26 -15.02 -20.11
CA TYR A 55 0.69 -14.04 -19.18
C TYR A 55 1.74 -13.42 -18.27
N GLY A 56 1.54 -12.16 -17.90
CA GLY A 56 2.47 -11.35 -17.13
C GLY A 56 1.79 -10.19 -16.40
N VAL A 57 2.56 -9.12 -16.12
CA VAL A 57 2.08 -7.92 -15.40
C VAL A 57 2.40 -6.66 -16.20
N HIS A 58 1.44 -5.73 -16.32
CA HIS A 58 1.62 -4.42 -16.96
C HIS A 58 2.79 -3.63 -16.33
N HIS A 59 3.81 -3.32 -17.15
CA HIS A 59 5.10 -2.80 -16.69
C HIS A 59 4.96 -1.50 -15.88
N ARG A 60 4.22 -0.52 -16.38
CA ARG A 60 4.01 0.77 -15.68
C ARG A 60 3.37 0.60 -14.29
N THR A 61 2.48 -0.38 -14.13
CA THR A 61 1.83 -0.68 -12.85
C THR A 61 2.79 -1.35 -11.87
N ALA A 62 3.59 -2.31 -12.32
CA ALA A 62 4.62 -2.95 -11.51
C ALA A 62 5.69 -1.95 -11.05
N LEU A 63 6.19 -1.11 -11.97
CA LEU A 63 7.18 -0.08 -11.66
C LEU A 63 6.66 0.90 -10.61
N LEU A 64 5.44 1.43 -10.78
CA LEU A 64 4.85 2.36 -9.80
C LEU A 64 4.64 1.72 -8.43
N ALA A 65 4.23 0.44 -8.39
CA ALA A 65 4.11 -0.30 -7.14
C ALA A 65 5.46 -0.30 -6.39
N CYS A 66 6.56 -0.68 -7.05
CA CYS A 66 7.89 -0.67 -6.46
C CYS A 66 8.35 0.75 -6.05
N GLN A 67 8.06 1.78 -6.86
CA GLN A 67 8.38 3.18 -6.55
C GLN A 67 7.68 3.71 -5.30
N ILE A 68 6.42 3.32 -5.07
CA ILE A 68 5.68 3.66 -3.84
C ILE A 68 6.30 2.97 -2.63
N ILE A 69 6.64 1.68 -2.74
CA ILE A 69 7.30 0.93 -1.65
C ILE A 69 8.66 1.54 -1.31
N ALA A 70 9.40 2.05 -2.30
CA ALA A 70 10.67 2.75 -2.11
C ALA A 70 10.52 4.25 -1.73
N GLY A 71 9.38 4.67 -1.19
CA GLY A 71 9.21 6.04 -0.66
C GLY A 71 8.93 7.10 -1.72
N ASN A 72 8.16 6.76 -2.77
CA ASN A 72 7.82 7.65 -3.88
C ASN A 72 9.04 8.01 -4.77
N ALA A 73 9.87 7.01 -5.08
CA ALA A 73 11.13 7.14 -5.82
C ALA A 73 10.94 7.26 -7.35
N PHE A 74 10.11 8.21 -7.82
CA PHE A 74 9.58 8.20 -9.19
C PHE A 74 10.58 8.52 -10.32
N THR A 75 11.60 9.34 -10.08
CA THR A 75 12.41 9.94 -11.16
C THR A 75 13.65 9.13 -11.54
N ASN A 76 14.32 8.51 -10.57
CA ASN A 76 15.64 7.88 -10.75
C ASN A 76 15.56 6.38 -10.41
N SER A 77 14.62 5.66 -11.03
CA SER A 77 14.41 4.23 -10.75
C SER A 77 13.84 3.46 -11.94
N TYR A 78 14.14 2.16 -11.97
CA TYR A 78 13.74 1.25 -13.05
C TYR A 78 13.68 -0.20 -12.57
N LEU A 79 13.17 -1.09 -13.42
CA LEU A 79 13.29 -2.54 -13.25
C LEU A 79 14.49 -3.06 -14.05
N SER A 80 15.20 -4.03 -13.50
CA SER A 80 16.32 -4.74 -14.12
C SER A 80 16.12 -6.26 -14.05
N LEU A 81 16.70 -6.99 -15.01
CA LEU A 81 16.76 -8.46 -14.97
C LEU A 81 17.86 -8.98 -14.02
N ASP A 82 18.78 -8.11 -13.60
CA ASP A 82 19.91 -8.44 -12.73
C ASP A 82 19.96 -7.58 -11.46
N LYS A 83 20.64 -8.13 -10.44
CA LYS A 83 20.80 -7.51 -9.12
C LYS A 83 21.68 -6.26 -9.09
N ALA A 84 22.50 -6.02 -10.12
CA ALA A 84 23.42 -4.88 -10.21
C ALA A 84 22.93 -3.77 -11.17
N GLY A 85 21.70 -3.87 -11.70
CA GLY A 85 21.08 -2.86 -12.55
C GLY A 85 21.66 -2.73 -13.97
N GLN A 86 22.50 -3.67 -14.40
CA GLN A 86 23.18 -3.62 -15.70
C GLN A 86 22.28 -4.08 -16.86
N GLN A 87 21.20 -4.81 -16.58
CA GLN A 87 20.24 -5.37 -17.54
C GLN A 87 18.85 -4.73 -17.37
N GLN A 88 18.81 -3.39 -17.42
CA GLN A 88 17.57 -2.61 -17.34
C GLN A 88 16.53 -3.12 -18.35
N VAL A 89 15.29 -3.27 -17.90
CA VAL A 89 14.16 -3.75 -18.71
C VAL A 89 13.86 -2.76 -19.84
N GLN A 90 14.09 -3.20 -21.09
CA GLN A 90 13.84 -2.42 -22.31
C GLN A 90 12.40 -2.57 -22.84
N VAL A 91 11.56 -3.37 -22.17
CA VAL A 91 10.13 -3.54 -22.51
C VAL A 91 9.40 -2.21 -22.28
N PRO A 92 8.58 -1.70 -23.22
CA PRO A 92 7.87 -0.44 -23.04
C PRO A 92 6.99 -0.42 -21.79
N LEU A 93 6.77 0.76 -21.20
CA LEU A 93 5.99 0.90 -19.96
C LEU A 93 4.54 0.39 -20.10
N ASP A 94 3.91 0.57 -21.27
CA ASP A 94 2.54 0.11 -21.52
C ASP A 94 2.47 -1.34 -22.07
N SER A 95 3.59 -2.07 -21.99
CA SER A 95 3.68 -3.50 -22.35
C SER A 95 3.70 -4.39 -21.10
N VAL A 96 3.82 -5.71 -21.32
CA VAL A 96 3.68 -6.74 -20.28
C VAL A 96 5.05 -7.33 -19.94
N LEU A 97 5.37 -7.37 -18.64
CA LEU A 97 6.52 -8.06 -18.07
C LEU A 97 6.28 -9.57 -18.03
N THR A 98 7.19 -10.36 -18.59
CA THR A 98 7.02 -11.82 -18.77
C THR A 98 7.93 -12.69 -17.90
N GLU A 99 9.13 -12.22 -17.55
CA GLU A 99 10.06 -12.99 -16.71
C GLU A 99 9.52 -13.23 -15.29
N ASP A 100 10.03 -14.27 -14.61
CA ASP A 100 9.60 -14.63 -13.25
C ASP A 100 10.13 -13.68 -12.17
N GLU A 101 11.23 -12.97 -12.45
CA GLU A 101 11.96 -12.17 -11.47
C GLU A 101 12.44 -10.82 -12.04
N TYR A 102 12.27 -9.75 -11.28
CA TYR A 102 12.81 -8.43 -11.57
C TYR A 102 13.41 -7.78 -10.32
N TYR A 103 14.47 -7.01 -10.48
CA TYR A 103 15.07 -6.17 -9.43
C TYR A 103 14.61 -4.73 -9.62
N PHE A 104 14.05 -4.11 -8.59
CA PHE A 104 13.80 -2.67 -8.59
C PHE A 104 15.05 -1.92 -8.16
N ILE A 105 15.56 -1.05 -9.03
CA ILE A 105 16.80 -0.31 -8.83
C ILE A 105 16.46 1.17 -8.60
N VAL A 106 17.10 1.79 -7.61
CA VAL A 106 17.09 3.24 -7.39
C VAL A 106 18.52 3.75 -7.55
N GLU A 107 18.74 4.68 -8.48
CA GLU A 107 20.08 5.10 -8.86
C GLU A 107 20.82 5.78 -7.70
N GLY A 108 22.07 5.39 -7.47
CA GLY A 108 22.87 5.85 -6.33
C GLY A 108 22.55 5.18 -4.98
N PHE A 109 21.46 4.39 -4.88
CA PHE A 109 21.02 3.78 -3.62
C PHE A 109 20.94 2.24 -3.69
N ALA A 110 22.08 1.58 -3.47
CA ALA A 110 22.12 0.11 -3.35
C ALA A 110 21.19 -0.42 -2.24
N LEU A 111 21.08 0.32 -1.12
CA LEU A 111 20.19 0.04 0.02
C LEU A 111 19.24 1.23 0.25
N TYR A 112 18.28 1.42 -0.65
CA TYR A 112 17.19 2.38 -0.44
C TYR A 112 16.30 1.98 0.75
N PRO A 113 15.67 2.94 1.44
CA PRO A 113 14.73 2.66 2.52
C PRO A 113 13.37 2.23 1.96
N ILE A 114 12.66 1.37 2.69
CA ILE A 114 11.32 0.87 2.28
C ILE A 114 10.21 1.36 3.20
N VAL A 115 9.03 1.61 2.64
CA VAL A 115 7.82 2.00 3.38
C VAL A 115 7.17 0.73 3.95
N PRO A 116 7.13 0.54 5.30
CA PRO A 116 6.70 -0.72 5.90
C PRO A 116 5.18 -0.84 6.09
N SER A 117 4.44 0.27 6.05
CA SER A 117 2.98 0.31 6.13
C SER A 117 2.42 1.54 5.45
N PHE A 118 1.11 1.53 5.13
CA PHE A 118 0.42 2.73 4.62
C PHE A 118 0.44 3.91 5.61
N GLN A 119 0.41 3.64 6.91
CA GLN A 119 0.49 4.69 7.94
C GLN A 119 1.86 5.40 7.97
N ASP A 120 2.92 4.69 7.59
CA ASP A 120 4.28 5.24 7.47
C ASP A 120 4.54 5.96 6.13
N TRP A 121 3.59 5.89 5.18
CA TRP A 121 3.73 6.47 3.85
C TRP A 121 3.41 7.96 3.81
N GLU A 122 4.23 8.73 3.11
CA GLU A 122 3.95 10.12 2.74
C GLU A 122 3.14 10.18 1.45
N PHE A 123 2.04 10.93 1.42
CA PHE A 123 1.35 11.19 0.16
C PHE A 123 2.17 12.15 -0.73
N PRO A 124 2.46 11.80 -2.00
CA PRO A 124 3.29 12.62 -2.88
C PRO A 124 2.53 13.83 -3.46
N HIS A 125 2.18 14.80 -2.61
CA HIS A 125 1.54 16.05 -3.02
C HIS A 125 2.34 16.76 -4.13
N GLY A 126 1.70 17.04 -5.26
CA GLY A 126 2.34 17.67 -6.42
C GLY A 126 3.41 16.81 -7.12
N ARG A 127 3.55 15.54 -6.72
CA ARG A 127 4.52 14.57 -7.27
C ARG A 127 3.84 13.27 -7.75
N ILE A 128 2.51 13.26 -7.91
CA ILE A 128 1.79 12.18 -8.59
C ILE A 128 2.25 12.16 -10.06
N PRO A 129 2.70 11.02 -10.62
CA PRO A 129 3.17 10.96 -12.01
C PRO A 129 2.08 11.34 -13.03
N ASP A 130 2.43 12.13 -14.05
CA ASP A 130 1.46 12.76 -14.98
C ASP A 130 0.53 11.79 -15.72
N TRP A 131 0.99 10.55 -15.97
CA TRP A 131 0.19 9.50 -16.60
C TRP A 131 -0.96 8.99 -15.71
N TRP A 132 -0.86 9.22 -14.40
CA TRP A 132 -1.97 9.11 -13.44
C TRP A 132 -2.87 10.34 -13.53
N HIS A 133 -3.41 10.53 -14.73
CA HIS A 133 -4.13 11.69 -15.22
C HIS A 133 -5.35 12.07 -14.35
N SER A 134 -5.71 13.36 -14.38
CA SER A 134 -6.96 13.85 -13.78
C SER A 134 -8.17 13.16 -14.40
N VAL A 135 -9.17 12.83 -13.59
CA VAL A 135 -10.36 12.12 -14.05
C VAL A 135 -11.20 13.06 -14.93
N ASN A 136 -11.41 12.68 -16.18
CA ASN A 136 -12.28 13.42 -17.11
C ASN A 136 -13.71 13.45 -16.57
N ALA A 137 -14.35 14.61 -16.61
CA ALA A 137 -15.70 14.76 -16.08
C ALA A 137 -16.75 14.08 -16.98
N SER A 138 -17.23 12.90 -16.57
CA SER A 138 -18.49 12.38 -17.10
C SER A 138 -19.62 13.38 -16.80
N PRO A 139 -20.48 13.71 -17.79
CA PRO A 139 -21.65 14.57 -17.55
C PRO A 139 -22.72 13.90 -16.67
N ILE A 140 -22.59 12.59 -16.42
CA ILE A 140 -23.46 11.81 -15.53
C ILE A 140 -22.58 10.99 -14.60
N VAL A 141 -22.64 11.28 -13.29
CA VAL A 141 -22.22 10.34 -12.25
C VAL A 141 -23.47 9.56 -11.87
N THR A 142 -23.50 8.25 -12.14
CA THR A 142 -24.62 7.40 -11.78
C THR A 142 -24.47 6.84 -10.36
N MET A 143 -25.56 6.32 -9.79
CA MET A 143 -25.52 5.52 -8.56
C MET A 143 -25.33 4.02 -8.86
N ASP A 144 -25.08 3.65 -10.11
CA ASP A 144 -24.83 2.28 -10.54
C ASP A 144 -23.38 1.88 -10.27
N CYS A 145 -23.11 0.58 -10.09
CA CYS A 145 -21.76 0.10 -9.84
C CYS A 145 -20.80 0.43 -11.01
N GLY A 146 -19.80 1.27 -10.77
CA GLY A 146 -18.83 1.75 -11.77
C GLY A 146 -17.90 0.68 -12.39
N ILE A 147 -18.06 -0.60 -12.04
CA ILE A 147 -17.33 -1.73 -12.65
C ILE A 147 -18.27 -2.71 -13.37
N THR A 148 -19.58 -2.68 -13.06
CA THR A 148 -20.55 -3.70 -13.53
C THR A 148 -21.83 -3.14 -14.12
N ASN A 149 -21.99 -1.81 -14.11
CA ASN A 149 -23.19 -1.06 -14.50
C ASN A 149 -24.50 -1.64 -13.92
N ALA A 150 -24.40 -2.16 -12.69
CA ALA A 150 -25.52 -2.73 -11.97
C ALA A 150 -26.08 -1.70 -10.97
N GLY A 151 -27.33 -1.27 -11.17
CA GLY A 151 -28.07 -0.36 -10.27
C GLY A 151 -28.74 -1.03 -9.07
N TYR A 152 -28.28 -2.22 -8.66
CA TYR A 152 -28.82 -2.95 -7.51
C TYR A 152 -27.69 -3.44 -6.60
N ALA A 153 -27.95 -3.49 -5.29
CA ALA A 153 -26.98 -3.88 -4.27
C ALA A 153 -25.64 -3.11 -4.36
N VAL A 154 -25.72 -1.80 -4.66
CA VAL A 154 -24.59 -0.87 -4.72
C VAL A 154 -24.38 -0.19 -3.36
N GLU A 155 -23.12 0.08 -3.03
CA GLU A 155 -22.67 0.80 -1.85
C GLU A 155 -21.61 1.84 -2.27
N GLU A 156 -21.44 2.90 -1.46
CA GLU A 156 -20.38 3.89 -1.69
C GLU A 156 -19.06 3.40 -1.07
N ALA A 157 -18.12 2.94 -1.89
CA ALA A 157 -16.83 2.41 -1.45
C ALA A 157 -15.78 3.52 -1.28
N HIS A 158 -15.10 3.56 -0.14
CA HIS A 158 -14.06 4.58 0.14
C HIS A 158 -12.74 4.28 -0.58
N LEU A 159 -12.26 5.23 -1.38
CA LEU A 159 -10.96 5.17 -2.05
C LEU A 159 -9.79 5.27 -1.06
N VAL A 160 -9.87 6.19 -0.09
CA VAL A 160 -9.08 6.13 1.16
C VAL A 160 -10.00 5.64 2.28
N PRO A 161 -9.83 4.41 2.80
CA PRO A 161 -10.77 3.79 3.74
C PRO A 161 -10.93 4.53 5.07
N LYS A 162 -12.08 4.33 5.73
CA LYS A 162 -12.44 4.97 7.01
C LYS A 162 -11.47 4.64 8.14
N GLU A 163 -10.88 3.46 8.12
CA GLU A 163 -9.84 2.99 9.03
C GLU A 163 -8.59 3.87 8.97
N GLU A 164 -8.27 4.39 7.79
CA GLU A 164 -7.08 5.20 7.54
C GLU A 164 -7.31 6.70 7.82
N ARG A 165 -8.41 7.09 8.49
CA ARG A 165 -8.78 8.50 8.81
C ARG A 165 -7.66 9.28 9.53
N ALA A 166 -6.80 8.60 10.29
CA ALA A 166 -5.61 9.21 10.88
C ALA A 166 -4.58 9.63 9.81
N TRP A 167 -4.21 8.72 8.91
CA TRP A 167 -3.30 8.98 7.79
C TRP A 167 -3.87 10.02 6.82
N TYR A 168 -5.18 9.97 6.55
CA TYR A 168 -5.90 10.92 5.69
C TYR A 168 -5.67 12.37 6.16
N ARG A 169 -5.92 12.64 7.44
CA ARG A 169 -5.74 13.97 8.05
C ARG A 169 -4.27 14.34 8.18
N GLU A 170 -3.38 13.40 8.52
CA GLU A 170 -1.95 13.66 8.61
C GLU A 170 -1.25 13.90 7.27
N ASN A 171 -1.93 13.64 6.15
CA ASN A 171 -1.50 13.97 4.80
C ASN A 171 -2.49 14.95 4.12
N GLU A 172 -3.22 15.76 4.90
CA GLU A 172 -4.10 16.84 4.43
C GLU A 172 -5.08 16.46 3.31
N MET A 173 -5.50 15.18 3.22
CA MET A 173 -6.14 14.63 2.03
C MET A 173 -7.51 15.26 1.74
N GLU A 174 -8.12 15.92 2.71
CA GLU A 174 -9.27 16.81 2.53
C GLU A 174 -9.09 17.86 1.44
N ARG A 175 -7.84 18.32 1.17
CA ARG A 175 -7.53 19.32 0.13
C ARG A 175 -7.93 18.87 -1.27
N TYR A 176 -8.07 17.56 -1.50
CA TYR A 176 -8.49 16.99 -2.77
C TYR A 176 -10.03 16.89 -2.93
N GLY A 177 -10.79 17.07 -1.85
CA GLY A 177 -12.25 16.93 -1.82
C GLY A 177 -13.03 18.13 -2.34
N VAL A 178 -14.36 18.01 -2.31
CA VAL A 178 -15.34 19.08 -2.59
C VAL A 178 -16.16 19.43 -1.35
N GLY A 179 -16.38 20.71 -1.07
CA GLY A 179 -17.15 21.15 0.11
C GLY A 179 -16.37 21.01 1.41
N LEU A 180 -16.96 20.34 2.42
CA LEU A 180 -16.37 20.24 3.76
C LEU A 180 -15.24 19.20 3.84
N PRO A 181 -14.22 19.43 4.70
CA PRO A 181 -13.08 18.54 4.88
C PRO A 181 -13.44 17.31 5.73
N ASP A 182 -13.87 16.23 5.06
CA ASP A 182 -14.15 14.92 5.66
C ASP A 182 -13.62 13.78 4.76
N ILE A 183 -13.56 12.55 5.28
CA ILE A 183 -13.22 11.34 4.52
C ILE A 183 -14.41 10.79 3.72
N ASP A 184 -15.64 11.11 4.16
CA ASP A 184 -16.89 10.78 3.47
C ASP A 184 -17.19 11.75 2.30
N ASN A 185 -16.16 12.41 1.78
CA ASN A 185 -16.24 13.31 0.64
C ASN A 185 -16.62 12.55 -0.64
N LYS A 186 -17.51 13.10 -1.48
CA LYS A 186 -17.91 12.45 -2.75
C LYS A 186 -16.77 12.25 -3.74
N ALA A 187 -15.64 12.96 -3.61
CA ALA A 187 -14.43 12.68 -4.39
C ALA A 187 -13.65 11.44 -3.90
N ASN A 188 -13.86 11.00 -2.66
CA ASN A 188 -13.24 9.83 -2.03
C ASN A 188 -14.14 8.58 -2.11
N LEU A 189 -15.26 8.62 -2.84
CA LEU A 189 -16.23 7.53 -2.94
C LEU A 189 -16.37 7.01 -4.38
N LEU A 190 -16.59 5.71 -4.52
CA LEU A 190 -16.89 5.04 -5.78
C LEU A 190 -18.08 4.09 -5.59
N PRO A 191 -19.20 4.22 -6.33
CA PRO A 191 -20.31 3.27 -6.23
C PRO A 191 -19.91 1.88 -6.72
N LEU A 192 -19.97 0.86 -5.86
CA LEU A 192 -19.63 -0.53 -6.17
C LEU A 192 -20.70 -1.52 -5.70
N ARG A 193 -20.96 -2.57 -6.49
CA ARG A 193 -21.84 -3.69 -6.10
C ARG A 193 -21.17 -4.47 -4.96
N LYS A 194 -21.92 -4.89 -3.94
CA LYS A 194 -21.43 -5.51 -2.68
C LYS A 194 -20.30 -6.54 -2.84
N ASP A 195 -20.38 -7.42 -3.83
CA ASP A 195 -19.36 -8.43 -4.14
C ASP A 195 -18.05 -7.82 -4.67
N ILE A 196 -18.15 -6.82 -5.53
CA ILE A 196 -17.02 -6.06 -6.05
C ILE A 196 -16.43 -5.14 -4.97
N HIS A 197 -17.27 -4.53 -4.13
CA HIS A 197 -16.87 -3.72 -2.98
C HIS A 197 -16.04 -4.54 -1.98
N TYR A 198 -16.52 -5.73 -1.58
CA TYR A 198 -15.78 -6.67 -0.75
C TYR A 198 -14.42 -7.04 -1.37
N SER A 199 -14.40 -7.33 -2.68
CA SER A 199 -13.19 -7.71 -3.42
C SER A 199 -12.17 -6.55 -3.51
N PHE A 200 -12.67 -5.32 -3.54
CA PHE A 200 -11.85 -4.11 -3.54
C PHE A 200 -11.16 -3.93 -2.18
N ASP A 201 -11.90 -4.00 -1.07
CA ASP A 201 -11.38 -3.81 0.30
C ASP A 201 -10.52 -4.97 0.83
N THR A 202 -10.75 -6.18 0.32
CA THR A 202 -9.82 -7.30 0.49
C THR A 202 -8.57 -7.21 -0.40
N ARG A 203 -8.40 -6.11 -1.16
CA ARG A 203 -7.21 -5.80 -1.98
C ARG A 203 -6.93 -6.87 -3.04
N TRP A 204 -8.00 -7.48 -3.58
CA TRP A 204 -7.89 -8.47 -4.65
C TRP A 204 -7.59 -7.82 -6.01
N PHE A 205 -8.04 -6.58 -6.19
CA PHE A 205 -7.75 -5.75 -7.35
C PHE A 205 -7.52 -4.29 -6.95
N VAL A 206 -6.95 -3.53 -7.87
CA VAL A 206 -6.75 -2.07 -7.79
C VAL A 206 -7.33 -1.38 -9.02
N ILE A 207 -7.43 -0.05 -8.98
CA ILE A 207 -7.82 0.77 -10.12
C ILE A 207 -6.59 1.57 -10.55
N VAL A 208 -6.19 1.44 -11.81
CA VAL A 208 -4.96 2.03 -12.37
C VAL A 208 -5.23 2.61 -13.76
N PRO A 209 -4.51 3.67 -14.19
CA PRO A 209 -4.51 4.09 -15.58
C PRO A 209 -3.85 3.01 -16.47
N LYS A 210 -4.46 2.74 -17.62
CA LYS A 210 -3.84 2.04 -18.75
C LYS A 210 -4.19 2.73 -20.07
N MET A 211 -3.36 2.54 -21.09
CA MET A 211 -3.67 2.94 -22.46
C MET A 211 -4.67 1.94 -23.05
N VAL A 212 -5.89 2.39 -23.35
CA VAL A 212 -6.98 1.59 -23.92
C VAL A 212 -7.34 2.12 -25.30
N THR A 213 -7.50 1.21 -26.26
CA THR A 213 -8.01 1.53 -27.61
C THR A 213 -9.50 1.22 -27.63
N THR A 214 -10.33 2.26 -27.74
CA THR A 214 -11.77 2.16 -27.98
C THR A 214 -12.06 2.15 -29.48
N ASP A 215 -13.13 1.46 -29.89
CA ASP A 215 -13.45 1.29 -31.31
C ASP A 215 -13.57 2.61 -32.07
N SER A 216 -13.10 2.60 -33.32
CA SER A 216 -13.12 3.70 -34.30
C SER A 216 -12.20 4.91 -34.04
N SER A 217 -11.51 5.01 -32.91
CA SER A 217 -10.47 6.03 -32.68
C SER A 217 -9.06 5.42 -32.72
N LEU A 218 -8.27 5.74 -33.75
CA LEU A 218 -6.92 5.19 -34.01
C LEU A 218 -5.81 5.61 -33.02
N GLN A 219 -6.17 6.19 -31.87
CA GLN A 219 -5.24 6.57 -30.82
C GLN A 219 -5.74 6.00 -29.49
N ALA A 220 -4.89 5.20 -28.83
CA ALA A 220 -5.18 4.73 -27.48
C ALA A 220 -5.26 5.92 -26.52
N SER A 221 -6.21 5.90 -25.59
CA SER A 221 -6.39 6.93 -24.57
C SER A 221 -6.11 6.35 -23.18
N PRO A 222 -5.56 7.13 -22.23
CA PRO A 222 -5.44 6.68 -20.86
C PRO A 222 -6.84 6.59 -20.23
N GLN A 223 -7.18 5.42 -19.71
CA GLN A 223 -8.44 5.15 -19.00
C GLN A 223 -8.12 4.51 -17.65
N TYR A 224 -8.92 4.81 -16.63
CA TYR A 224 -8.86 4.09 -15.36
C TYR A 224 -9.53 2.73 -15.52
N VAL A 225 -8.78 1.65 -15.25
CA VAL A 225 -9.25 0.28 -15.38
C VAL A 225 -8.99 -0.52 -14.10
N THR A 226 -9.75 -1.58 -13.91
CA THR A 226 -9.45 -2.60 -12.90
C THR A 226 -8.18 -3.36 -13.26
N HIS A 227 -7.37 -3.72 -12.27
CA HIS A 227 -6.21 -4.59 -12.43
C HIS A 227 -6.15 -5.55 -11.24
N ILE A 228 -6.34 -6.83 -11.51
CA ILE A 228 -6.26 -7.90 -10.51
C ILE A 228 -4.83 -7.99 -10.00
N ILE A 229 -4.65 -8.08 -8.68
CA ILE A 229 -3.32 -8.26 -8.05
C ILE A 229 -3.25 -9.52 -7.17
N SER A 230 -4.34 -10.28 -7.02
CA SER A 230 -4.40 -11.46 -6.16
C SER A 230 -4.96 -12.69 -6.88
N GLN A 231 -4.30 -13.83 -6.71
CA GLN A 231 -4.84 -15.15 -7.11
C GLN A 231 -6.19 -15.48 -6.46
N SER A 232 -6.49 -14.90 -5.28
CA SER A 232 -7.82 -14.98 -4.64
C SER A 232 -8.96 -14.47 -5.54
N ALA A 233 -8.65 -13.59 -6.49
CA ALA A 233 -9.60 -13.02 -7.45
C ALA A 233 -9.79 -13.89 -8.71
N ALA A 234 -9.36 -15.16 -8.73
CA ALA A 234 -9.38 -15.97 -9.95
C ALA A 234 -10.76 -16.17 -10.60
N GLU A 235 -11.86 -16.14 -9.83
CA GLU A 235 -13.23 -16.14 -10.38
C GLU A 235 -13.62 -14.78 -10.99
N LEU A 236 -12.96 -13.69 -10.59
CA LEU A 236 -13.19 -12.33 -11.09
C LEU A 236 -12.32 -12.01 -12.32
N TRP A 237 -11.09 -12.53 -12.38
CA TRP A 237 -10.08 -12.19 -13.40
C TRP A 237 -10.59 -12.28 -14.86
N PRO A 238 -11.31 -13.32 -15.31
CA PRO A 238 -11.77 -13.42 -16.70
C PRO A 238 -12.78 -12.35 -17.13
N THR A 239 -13.43 -11.67 -16.19
CA THR A 239 -14.54 -10.72 -16.44
C THR A 239 -14.18 -9.29 -16.01
N TYR A 240 -13.44 -9.15 -14.91
CA TYR A 240 -13.20 -7.90 -14.20
C TYR A 240 -11.71 -7.50 -14.18
N HIS A 241 -10.89 -8.04 -15.08
CA HIS A 241 -9.52 -7.55 -15.32
C HIS A 241 -9.49 -6.61 -16.54
N THR A 242 -8.89 -5.43 -16.38
CA THR A 242 -8.82 -4.37 -17.41
C THR A 242 -10.21 -3.89 -17.88
N THR A 243 -11.21 -3.95 -16.99
CA THR A 243 -12.53 -3.32 -17.19
C THR A 243 -12.39 -1.82 -16.93
N ILE A 244 -12.90 -0.98 -17.84
CA ILE A 244 -12.96 0.48 -17.63
C ILE A 244 -13.85 0.77 -16.41
N VAL A 245 -13.41 1.70 -15.56
CA VAL A 245 -14.15 2.11 -14.36
C VAL A 245 -14.92 3.40 -14.64
N GLU A 246 -16.24 3.30 -14.60
CA GLU A 246 -17.21 4.38 -14.82
C GLU A 246 -17.59 5.08 -13.49
N SER A 247 -18.34 6.18 -13.58
CA SER A 247 -18.86 6.97 -12.44
C SER A 247 -17.80 7.46 -11.42
N ILE A 248 -16.53 7.53 -11.82
CA ILE A 248 -15.47 8.17 -11.04
C ILE A 248 -15.71 9.68 -10.98
N HIS A 249 -15.62 10.28 -9.79
CA HIS A 249 -15.74 11.73 -9.61
C HIS A 249 -14.48 12.48 -10.14
N PRO A 250 -14.61 13.67 -10.77
CA PRO A 250 -13.48 14.35 -11.44
C PRO A 250 -12.25 14.63 -10.55
N ARG A 251 -12.47 14.80 -9.24
CA ARG A 251 -11.41 15.05 -8.26
C ARG A 251 -10.85 13.79 -7.58
N SER A 252 -11.24 12.59 -8.02
CA SER A 252 -10.79 11.33 -7.40
C SER A 252 -9.33 10.93 -7.66
N GLN A 253 -8.62 11.59 -8.59
CA GLN A 253 -7.24 11.30 -8.98
C GLN A 253 -6.30 10.98 -7.79
N ALA A 254 -6.26 11.85 -6.79
CA ALA A 254 -5.40 11.69 -5.61
C ALA A 254 -5.85 10.55 -4.69
N TYR A 255 -7.16 10.37 -4.53
CA TYR A 255 -7.73 9.29 -3.73
C TYR A 255 -7.55 7.91 -4.39
N LEU A 256 -7.62 7.84 -5.73
CA LEU A 256 -7.26 6.65 -6.52
C LEU A 256 -5.79 6.30 -6.35
N PHE A 257 -4.88 7.30 -6.38
CA PHE A 257 -3.45 7.09 -6.16
C PHE A 257 -3.18 6.56 -4.74
N ALA A 258 -3.84 7.13 -3.73
CA ALA A 258 -3.78 6.64 -2.35
C ALA A 258 -4.36 5.22 -2.19
N ARG A 259 -5.46 4.89 -2.87
CA ARG A 259 -6.03 3.53 -2.90
C ARG A 259 -5.04 2.50 -3.44
N PHE A 260 -4.36 2.83 -4.54
CA PHE A 260 -3.33 1.97 -5.13
C PHE A 260 -2.17 1.75 -4.14
N ALA A 261 -1.66 2.81 -3.54
CA ALA A 261 -0.63 2.70 -2.50
C ALA A 261 -1.07 1.85 -1.29
N TRP A 262 -2.30 2.03 -0.80
CA TRP A 262 -2.88 1.24 0.31
C TRP A 262 -2.98 -0.26 0.01
N ALA A 263 -3.32 -0.62 -1.22
CA ALA A 263 -3.40 -2.01 -1.66
C ALA A 263 -2.01 -2.65 -1.86
N ILE A 264 -1.04 -1.90 -2.40
CA ILE A 264 0.34 -2.36 -2.62
C ILE A 264 1.10 -2.47 -1.30
N LEU A 265 1.07 -1.45 -0.44
CA LEU A 265 1.84 -1.42 0.82
C LEU A 265 1.41 -2.51 1.81
N PHE A 266 0.17 -3.01 1.72
CA PHE A 266 -0.26 -4.17 2.48
C PHE A 266 0.53 -5.46 2.14
N ARG A 267 0.97 -5.63 0.88
CA ARG A 267 1.74 -6.81 0.42
C ARG A 267 3.18 -6.80 0.94
N VAL A 268 3.74 -5.62 1.19
CA VAL A 268 5.08 -5.42 1.74
C VAL A 268 5.22 -5.95 3.17
N LYS A 269 4.10 -6.16 3.90
CA LYS A 269 4.13 -6.71 5.26
C LYS A 269 4.97 -7.98 5.38
N LEU A 270 4.90 -8.89 4.40
CA LEU A 270 5.70 -10.12 4.40
C LEU A 270 7.22 -9.84 4.31
N PHE A 271 7.64 -8.87 3.49
CA PHE A 271 9.04 -8.43 3.39
C PHE A 271 9.55 -7.81 4.69
N VAL A 272 8.69 -7.02 5.35
CA VAL A 272 8.99 -6.27 6.58
C VAL A 272 9.19 -7.19 7.78
N ILE A 273 8.37 -8.23 7.92
CA ILE A 273 8.36 -9.10 9.11
C ILE A 273 9.17 -10.40 8.94
N ALA A 274 9.91 -10.56 7.83
CA ALA A 274 10.70 -11.76 7.51
C ALA A 274 11.94 -12.03 8.41
N GLY A 275 11.98 -11.52 9.65
CA GLY A 275 13.02 -11.77 10.66
C GLY A 275 14.39 -11.12 10.42
N GLU A 276 14.76 -10.87 9.16
CA GLU A 276 15.95 -10.10 8.78
C GLU A 276 15.79 -8.59 9.11
N PRO A 277 16.89 -7.85 9.38
CA PRO A 277 16.85 -6.39 9.49
C PRO A 277 16.40 -5.70 8.19
N ARG A 278 15.81 -4.50 8.32
CA ARG A 278 15.40 -3.64 7.19
C ARG A 278 15.77 -2.17 7.42
N HIS A 279 16.20 -1.50 6.35
CA HIS A 279 16.21 -0.05 6.25
C HIS A 279 14.78 0.40 5.88
N VAL A 280 14.09 1.08 6.80
CA VAL A 280 12.67 1.48 6.65
C VAL A 280 12.50 3.00 6.72
N ILE A 281 11.44 3.50 6.08
CA ILE A 281 10.89 4.84 6.32
C ILE A 281 9.85 4.72 7.44
N ARG A 282 9.93 5.55 8.48
CA ARG A 282 8.89 5.66 9.51
C ARG A 282 8.47 7.09 9.79
N VAL A 283 7.25 7.23 10.29
CA VAL A 283 6.75 8.49 10.85
C VAL A 283 7.36 8.74 12.23
N ALA A 284 8.00 9.90 12.38
CA ALA A 284 8.34 10.50 13.66
C ALA A 284 7.53 11.78 13.91
N ARG A 285 7.39 12.17 15.17
CA ARG A 285 6.88 13.49 15.56
C ARG A 285 7.99 14.27 16.26
N THR A 286 8.16 15.54 15.89
CA THR A 286 9.12 16.44 16.54
C THR A 286 8.60 16.88 17.91
N PRO A 287 9.44 17.46 18.79
CA PRO A 287 8.96 18.08 20.04
C PRO A 287 7.93 19.20 19.83
N ALA A 288 7.89 19.82 18.64
CA ALA A 288 6.88 20.81 18.24
C ALA A 288 5.59 20.17 17.68
N GLY A 289 5.43 18.84 17.74
CA GLY A 289 4.28 18.10 17.22
C GLY A 289 4.27 17.87 15.71
N THR A 290 5.20 18.47 14.96
CA THR A 290 5.29 18.34 13.51
C THR A 290 5.57 16.89 13.09
N LYS A 291 4.83 16.37 12.10
CA LYS A 291 5.14 15.10 11.46
C LYS A 291 6.43 15.22 10.65
N LYS A 292 7.33 14.24 10.76
CA LYS A 292 8.53 14.13 9.93
C LYS A 292 8.77 12.66 9.58
N TYR A 293 8.88 12.36 8.30
CA TYR A 293 9.36 11.06 7.83
C TYR A 293 10.88 10.97 8.04
N LYS A 294 11.34 9.85 8.59
CA LYS A 294 12.77 9.55 8.79
C LYS A 294 13.08 8.16 8.27
N THR A 295 14.33 7.94 7.88
CA THR A 295 14.83 6.58 7.60
C THR A 295 15.50 6.01 8.85
N GLU A 296 15.39 4.71 9.06
CA GLU A 296 16.06 4.00 10.15
C GLU A 296 16.32 2.54 9.80
N HIS A 297 17.38 1.96 10.39
CA HIS A 297 17.63 0.52 10.33
C HIS A 297 16.99 -0.13 11.55
N CYS A 298 16.02 -1.03 11.33
CA CYS A 298 15.39 -1.82 12.38
C CYS A 298 15.80 -3.29 12.26
N SER A 299 15.92 -3.97 13.40
CA SER A 299 15.98 -5.43 13.45
C SER A 299 14.63 -6.05 13.06
N GLY A 300 14.64 -7.28 12.54
CA GLY A 300 13.39 -7.99 12.23
C GLY A 300 12.50 -8.22 13.45
N ALA A 301 13.07 -8.28 14.67
CA ALA A 301 12.30 -8.35 15.91
C ALA A 301 11.53 -7.05 16.21
N GLU A 302 12.10 -5.88 15.94
CA GLU A 302 11.39 -4.59 16.08
C GLU A 302 10.33 -4.39 15.00
N LEU A 303 10.51 -5.02 13.83
CA LEU A 303 9.57 -4.98 12.72
C LEU A 303 8.42 -5.97 12.91
N GLU A 304 8.66 -7.19 13.40
CA GLU A 304 7.64 -8.15 13.83
C GLU A 304 6.78 -7.55 14.96
N ASN A 305 7.41 -7.03 16.01
CA ASN A 305 6.69 -6.40 17.14
C ASN A 305 5.86 -5.16 16.71
N ALA A 306 6.27 -4.46 15.64
CA ALA A 306 5.54 -3.29 15.14
C ALA A 306 4.46 -3.66 14.10
N TYR A 307 4.73 -4.58 13.16
CA TYR A 307 3.91 -4.80 11.96
C TYR A 307 3.36 -6.22 11.81
N GLY A 308 3.84 -7.19 12.60
CA GLY A 308 3.35 -8.58 12.57
C GLY A 308 1.88 -8.68 12.99
N GLY A 309 1.46 -7.85 13.96
CA GLY A 309 0.06 -7.70 14.36
C GLY A 309 -0.86 -7.12 13.29
N GLY A 310 -2.17 -7.24 13.53
CA GLY A 310 -3.21 -6.89 12.55
C GLY A 310 -3.62 -8.11 11.71
N GLY A 311 -4.92 -8.37 11.65
CA GLY A 311 -5.51 -9.45 10.85
C GLY A 311 -5.54 -9.13 9.36
N SER A 312 -6.23 -9.96 8.57
CA SER A 312 -6.27 -9.91 7.09
C SER A 312 -6.72 -8.59 6.44
N LYS A 313 -7.23 -7.61 7.23
CA LYS A 313 -7.59 -6.27 6.75
C LYS A 313 -6.52 -5.19 7.02
N ALA A 314 -5.51 -5.42 7.86
CA ALA A 314 -4.63 -4.38 8.39
C ALA A 314 -3.13 -4.78 8.47
N ALA A 315 -2.27 -3.92 7.92
CA ALA A 315 -0.82 -3.92 8.13
C ALA A 315 -0.39 -2.73 9.03
N THR A 316 -1.33 -2.21 9.82
CA THR A 316 -1.19 -1.04 10.69
C THR A 316 -0.19 -1.32 11.83
N PRO A 317 0.66 -0.35 12.21
CA PRO A 317 1.52 -0.47 13.38
C PRO A 317 0.73 -0.84 14.65
N LEU A 318 1.25 -1.81 15.41
CA LEU A 318 0.85 -2.06 16.79
C LEU A 318 1.32 -0.89 17.68
N TYR A 319 0.55 0.19 17.70
CA TYR A 319 0.68 1.23 18.72
C TYR A 319 0.64 0.58 20.10
N THR A 320 1.70 0.81 20.88
CA THR A 320 1.98 0.09 22.13
C THR A 320 0.85 0.28 23.15
N ARG A 321 -0.16 -0.60 23.13
CA ARG A 321 -1.17 -0.73 24.19
C ARG A 321 -0.46 -1.13 25.47
N LYS A 322 -0.02 -0.12 26.23
CA LYS A 322 0.52 -0.23 27.59
C LYS A 322 -0.41 -1.13 28.38
N ARG A 323 0.01 -2.38 28.64
CA ARG A 323 -0.81 -3.39 29.33
C ARG A 323 -1.33 -2.78 30.62
N ARG A 324 -2.63 -2.49 30.70
CA ARG A 324 -3.27 -2.17 31.97
C ARG A 324 -3.19 -3.44 32.79
N SER A 325 -2.39 -3.39 33.87
CA SER A 325 -2.33 -4.47 34.85
C SER A 325 -3.74 -4.75 35.36
N ALA A 326 -4.09 -6.02 35.50
CA ALA A 326 -5.36 -6.43 36.07
C ALA A 326 -5.32 -6.24 37.59
N GLN A 327 -5.71 -5.05 38.05
CA GLN A 327 -6.00 -4.78 39.46
C GLN A 327 -7.41 -4.23 39.56
N ALA A 328 -8.24 -4.90 40.36
CA ALA A 328 -9.63 -4.55 40.56
C ALA A 328 -9.77 -3.58 41.74
N SER A 329 -10.50 -2.49 41.51
CA SER A 329 -11.15 -1.73 42.58
C SER A 329 -12.43 -1.07 42.03
N THR A 330 -13.43 -0.95 42.89
CA THR A 330 -14.79 -0.54 42.56
C THR A 330 -15.02 0.95 42.82
N ALA A 331 -15.61 1.65 41.86
CA ALA A 331 -16.43 2.84 42.10
C ALA A 331 -17.45 2.99 40.96
N THR A 332 -18.65 3.45 41.28
CA THR A 332 -19.65 3.91 40.31
C THR A 332 -19.37 5.35 39.92
N ASP A 333 -19.86 5.79 38.76
CA ASP A 333 -21.04 6.67 38.72
C ASP A 333 -21.53 6.86 37.27
N GLN A 334 -22.66 7.57 37.13
CA GLN A 334 -23.51 7.60 35.95
C GLN A 334 -23.25 8.86 35.11
N ASP A 335 -23.42 8.77 33.79
CA ASP A 335 -24.30 9.65 32.99
C ASP A 335 -24.11 9.45 31.47
N GLY A 336 -25.07 9.97 30.68
CA GLY A 336 -24.83 10.26 29.25
C GLY A 336 -25.38 9.25 28.23
N PHE A 337 -26.59 8.71 28.44
CA PHE A 337 -27.28 7.94 27.39
C PHE A 337 -27.68 8.88 26.23
N SER A 338 -27.18 8.63 25.02
CA SER A 338 -27.58 9.34 23.80
C SER A 338 -27.75 8.34 22.67
N GLU A 339 -28.98 8.15 22.24
CA GLU A 339 -29.32 7.24 21.15
C GLU A 339 -29.03 7.88 19.79
N SER A 340 -28.22 7.21 18.97
CA SER A 340 -28.18 7.44 17.53
C SER A 340 -28.15 6.08 16.84
N SER A 341 -28.89 5.95 15.74
CA SER A 341 -29.47 4.67 15.34
C SER A 341 -28.81 4.02 14.11
N GLY A 342 -28.55 2.71 14.21
CA GLY A 342 -28.84 1.81 13.11
C GLY A 342 -27.69 1.23 12.28
N ASP A 343 -26.43 1.38 12.67
CA ASP A 343 -25.34 0.68 11.98
C ASP A 343 -25.50 -0.84 12.12
N SER A 344 -25.78 -1.51 11.00
CA SER A 344 -26.12 -2.93 10.93
C SER A 344 -24.87 -3.79 10.74
N ASP A 345 -23.99 -3.74 11.76
CA ASP A 345 -22.69 -4.40 11.77
C ASP A 345 -22.84 -5.92 11.66
N THR A 346 -22.82 -6.41 10.42
CA THR A 346 -23.10 -7.81 10.11
C THR A 346 -21.84 -8.62 10.37
N ASN A 347 -21.70 -9.10 11.60
CA ASN A 347 -20.60 -9.95 12.08
C ASN A 347 -20.48 -11.24 11.24
N MET A 348 -19.72 -11.17 10.15
CA MET A 348 -19.52 -12.29 9.22
C MET A 348 -18.26 -13.07 9.55
N SER A 349 -18.39 -14.40 9.48
CA SER A 349 -17.45 -15.38 9.98
C SER A 349 -16.05 -15.30 9.36
N ASN A 350 -15.04 -15.52 10.20
CA ASN A 350 -13.67 -15.83 9.80
C ASN A 350 -13.64 -16.96 8.75
N MET A 351 -13.13 -16.66 7.55
CA MET A 351 -13.04 -17.61 6.44
C MET A 351 -11.57 -17.83 6.09
N ASP A 352 -11.11 -19.09 6.18
CA ASP A 352 -9.69 -19.41 6.07
C ASP A 352 -9.08 -19.01 4.73
N VAL A 353 -8.01 -18.20 4.77
CA VAL A 353 -7.13 -17.93 3.61
C VAL A 353 -6.20 -19.14 3.41
N ARG A 354 -6.79 -20.28 3.07
CA ARG A 354 -6.08 -21.54 2.82
C ARG A 354 -5.59 -21.58 1.36
N GLY A 355 -4.66 -20.69 1.04
CA GLY A 355 -4.09 -20.51 -0.31
C GLY A 355 -2.59 -20.21 -0.36
N THR A 356 -2.09 -19.32 0.51
CA THR A 356 -0.70 -18.81 0.44
C THR A 356 0.15 -19.19 1.67
N ALA A 357 -0.12 -20.35 2.26
CA ALA A 357 0.50 -20.81 3.52
C ALA A 357 0.90 -22.29 3.48
N GLY A 358 1.25 -22.83 2.31
CA GLY A 358 1.66 -24.23 2.14
C GLY A 358 3.02 -24.53 2.76
N ASP A 359 4.05 -23.80 2.35
CA ASP A 359 5.44 -24.26 2.49
C ASP A 359 6.16 -23.80 3.76
N TRP A 360 5.55 -22.87 4.52
CA TRP A 360 6.18 -22.24 5.69
C TRP A 360 6.18 -23.10 6.97
N ILE A 361 5.59 -24.30 6.95
CA ILE A 361 5.40 -25.14 8.14
C ILE A 361 6.65 -25.97 8.50
N GLU A 362 7.52 -26.29 7.53
CA GLU A 362 8.51 -27.36 7.69
C GLU A 362 9.82 -26.93 8.38
N TRP A 363 10.26 -25.67 8.22
CA TRP A 363 11.58 -25.22 8.68
C TRP A 363 11.65 -24.77 10.15
N GLY A 364 10.52 -24.65 10.85
CA GLY A 364 10.45 -24.02 12.18
C GLY A 364 10.59 -24.93 13.40
N ARG A 365 10.56 -26.27 13.26
CA ARG A 365 10.24 -27.16 14.40
C ARG A 365 11.40 -27.65 15.28
N ASN A 366 12.66 -27.51 14.88
CA ASN A 366 13.81 -28.15 15.56
C ASN A 366 14.67 -27.21 16.43
N ARG A 367 14.06 -26.43 17.34
CA ARG A 367 14.76 -25.98 18.58
C ARG A 367 13.84 -25.47 19.71
N ARG A 368 13.32 -26.38 20.54
CA ARG A 368 13.01 -26.11 21.96
C ARG A 368 12.71 -27.42 22.71
N GLN A 369 13.60 -27.79 23.63
CA GLN A 369 13.38 -28.86 24.59
C GLN A 369 14.16 -28.52 25.87
N GLU A 370 13.43 -28.37 27.00
CA GLU A 370 13.91 -28.38 28.39
C GLU A 370 14.93 -27.27 28.81
N SER A 371 15.04 -26.83 30.08
CA SER A 371 14.25 -27.12 31.31
C SER A 371 14.11 -25.89 32.24
N SER A 372 13.10 -25.95 33.13
CA SER A 372 13.11 -25.67 34.59
C SER A 372 13.76 -24.40 35.21
N ASP A 373 12.97 -23.67 36.02
CA ASP A 373 13.14 -23.41 37.48
C ASP A 373 14.45 -22.78 38.03
N GLU A 374 14.50 -21.96 39.09
CA GLU A 374 13.53 -21.20 39.92
C GLU A 374 14.33 -20.15 40.76
N THR A 375 13.64 -19.30 41.55
CA THR A 375 14.15 -18.56 42.74
C THR A 375 14.80 -17.17 42.55
N ALA A 376 14.37 -16.23 43.41
CA ALA A 376 15.06 -15.02 43.87
C ALA A 376 14.88 -14.92 45.41
N PRO A 377 15.67 -14.14 46.17
CA PRO A 377 15.26 -12.74 46.43
C PRO A 377 16.38 -11.71 46.75
N ASP A 378 15.98 -10.44 46.76
CA ASP A 378 16.35 -9.26 47.58
C ASP A 378 17.77 -9.06 48.19
N VAL A 379 18.28 -7.81 48.06
CA VAL A 379 18.48 -6.82 49.16
C VAL A 379 19.01 -5.48 48.57
N VAL A 380 18.83 -4.34 49.26
CA VAL A 380 19.11 -2.96 48.76
C VAL A 380 20.06 -2.17 49.73
N PRO A 381 20.42 -0.86 49.55
CA PRO A 381 21.80 -0.36 49.75
C PRO A 381 21.96 0.50 51.03
N PRO A 382 22.98 1.39 51.18
CA PRO A 382 22.86 2.76 50.66
C PRO A 382 24.20 3.50 50.33
N GLN A 383 24.11 4.84 50.16
CA GLN A 383 25.16 5.91 50.19
C GLN A 383 25.77 6.39 48.85
N GLN A 384 26.06 7.70 48.65
CA GLN A 384 25.39 8.95 49.10
C GLN A 384 26.01 10.20 48.41
N LEU A 385 25.23 11.28 48.21
CA LEU A 385 25.65 12.67 47.90
C LEU A 385 26.35 12.94 46.54
N SER A 386 26.37 14.16 45.98
CA SER A 386 25.84 15.48 46.40
C SER A 386 25.34 16.35 45.22
N GLU A 387 24.80 17.53 45.55
CA GLU A 387 24.60 18.70 44.67
C GLU A 387 25.93 19.23 44.04
N GLU A 388 26.02 20.26 43.19
CA GLU A 388 25.07 21.28 42.63
C GLU A 388 25.57 21.68 41.18
N THR A 389 25.23 22.72 40.40
CA THR A 389 24.50 24.01 40.47
C THR A 389 23.89 24.34 39.08
N ALA A 390 22.97 25.31 38.95
CA ALA A 390 22.65 25.98 37.67
C ALA A 390 22.42 27.50 37.83
N PRO A 391 22.79 28.32 36.83
CA PRO A 391 21.98 29.51 36.52
C PRO A 391 21.77 29.78 35.02
N ALA A 392 20.73 30.56 34.71
CA ALA A 392 20.43 31.14 33.39
C ALA A 392 21.15 32.51 33.22
N THR A 393 21.09 33.27 32.11
CA THR A 393 20.08 33.40 31.03
C THR A 393 20.65 34.17 29.81
N LYS A 394 19.91 34.18 28.69
CA LYS A 394 19.89 35.15 27.54
C LYS A 394 20.85 34.96 26.33
N VAL A 395 20.28 34.35 25.29
CA VAL A 395 20.04 34.91 23.93
C VAL A 395 21.13 35.74 23.24
N HIS A 396 21.60 35.25 22.08
CA HIS A 396 21.70 36.05 20.85
C HIS A 396 21.42 35.18 19.60
N LEU A 397 20.97 35.79 18.51
CA LEU A 397 20.83 35.18 17.17
C LEU A 397 21.99 35.61 16.27
N GLU A 398 22.41 34.74 15.34
CA GLU A 398 22.53 34.96 13.87
C GLU A 398 23.25 33.74 13.20
N PRO A 399 23.11 33.52 11.88
CA PRO A 399 23.52 32.28 11.21
C PRO A 399 24.91 32.33 10.55
N ALA A 400 25.58 31.17 10.43
CA ALA A 400 26.92 31.07 9.83
C ALA A 400 27.17 29.85 8.91
N LEU A 401 26.18 28.98 8.65
CA LEU A 401 26.38 27.71 7.93
C LEU A 401 25.77 27.62 6.52
N GLU A 402 25.10 28.67 6.03
CA GLU A 402 24.51 28.68 4.68
C GLU A 402 25.36 29.43 3.62
N VAL A 403 26.47 30.05 4.02
CA VAL A 403 27.39 30.74 3.11
C VAL A 403 28.45 29.78 2.55
N GLU A 404 29.07 28.93 3.39
CA GLU A 404 30.13 27.99 2.96
C GLU A 404 29.67 27.06 1.81
N LEU A 405 28.48 26.47 1.92
CA LEU A 405 27.92 25.59 0.89
C LEU A 405 27.67 26.31 -0.46
N ARG A 406 27.46 27.64 -0.45
CA ARG A 406 27.24 28.42 -1.68
C ARG A 406 28.56 28.89 -2.32
N THR A 407 29.65 28.94 -1.56
CA THR A 407 30.99 29.27 -2.07
C THR A 407 31.61 28.07 -2.78
N VAL A 408 31.58 26.87 -2.17
CA VAL A 408 32.14 25.64 -2.74
C VAL A 408 31.52 25.29 -4.10
N LEU A 409 30.22 25.59 -4.30
CA LEU A 409 29.50 25.35 -5.55
C LEU A 409 29.82 26.35 -6.69
N ARG A 410 30.73 27.31 -6.50
CA ARG A 410 31.12 28.29 -7.54
C ARG A 410 32.51 28.10 -8.13
N GLU A 411 33.39 27.31 -7.52
CA GLU A 411 34.79 27.18 -7.96
C GLU A 411 35.04 25.97 -8.90
N VAL A 412 34.02 25.16 -9.19
CA VAL A 412 34.16 23.93 -10.02
C VAL A 412 33.45 24.05 -11.38
N ILE A 413 33.69 25.16 -12.09
CA ILE A 413 33.43 25.25 -13.54
C ILE A 413 34.60 26.00 -14.22
N PRO A 414 35.59 25.28 -14.80
CA PRO A 414 36.56 25.88 -15.69
C PRO A 414 35.86 26.35 -16.97
N GLN A 415 35.95 27.64 -17.28
CA GLN A 415 35.52 28.15 -18.59
C GLN A 415 36.56 27.78 -19.65
N GLN A 416 36.12 27.24 -20.78
CA GLN A 416 36.89 27.29 -22.02
C GLN A 416 36.03 27.87 -23.15
N ARG A 417 36.45 29.05 -23.62
CA ARG A 417 35.93 29.73 -24.81
C ARG A 417 37.00 30.72 -25.29
N GLU A 418 37.73 30.35 -26.33
CA GLU A 418 38.70 31.11 -27.14
C GLU A 418 39.32 30.08 -28.13
N THR A 419 39.62 30.32 -29.41
CA THR A 419 39.36 31.46 -30.33
C THR A 419 39.64 31.03 -31.79
N PHE A 420 38.82 31.50 -32.74
CA PHE A 420 39.16 31.90 -34.14
C PHE A 420 39.60 30.87 -35.23
N GLU A 421 39.44 31.34 -36.48
CA GLU A 421 39.96 30.86 -37.79
C GLU A 421 39.46 29.47 -38.29
N ASP A 422 38.92 29.29 -39.50
CA ASP A 422 38.61 30.21 -40.63
C ASP A 422 37.09 30.25 -40.95
#